data_AF-A0A9P0NUM0-F1
#
_entry.id   AF-A0A9P0NUM0-F1
#
_cell.length_a   1.000
_cell.length_b   1.000
_cell.length_c   1.000
_cell.angle_alpha   90.00
_cell.angle_beta   90.00
_cell.angle_gamma   90.00
#
_symmetry.space_group_name_H-M   'P 1'
#
loop_
_entity.id
_entity.type
_entity.pdbx_description
1 polymer ?
#
loop_
_entity_poly.entity_id
_entity_poly.type
_entity_poly.pdbx_seq_one_letter_code
_entity_poly.pdbx_strand_id
1 'polypeptide(L)'
;MSKRSQPSWNPPQGNGKPVLKLYNSLTRQKEVFVPTSGNRVTWYSCGPTVYDASHMGHARSYITFDILRRVLTDYFGYNIFYVMNITDIDDKIIKRARQNYLYEKYIKENHNLEKVIDDSKQVLENLSSKVKKAADPDKKHMYEKLLTR
;
A
#
# COMPACT_ATOMS: atom_id res chain seq x y z
N MET A 1 48.72 -46.43 23.38
CA MET A 1 47.76 -45.31 23.27
C MET A 1 48.15 -44.47 22.08
N SER A 2 47.38 -44.49 20.99
CA SER A 2 47.67 -43.66 19.81
C SER A 2 47.55 -42.17 20.20
N LYS A 3 48.57 -41.37 19.87
CA LYS A 3 48.54 -39.92 20.07
C LYS A 3 47.34 -39.37 19.30
N ARG A 4 46.36 -38.79 20.01
CA ARG A 4 45.31 -37.99 19.38
C ARG A 4 45.99 -36.85 18.63
N SER A 5 45.99 -36.88 17.30
CA SER A 5 46.36 -35.73 16.49
C SER A 5 45.19 -34.74 16.48
N GLN A 6 45.49 -33.46 16.64
CA GLN A 6 44.48 -32.44 16.44
C GLN A 6 44.19 -32.29 14.94
N PRO A 7 42.93 -32.09 14.53
CA PRO A 7 42.60 -31.84 13.14
C PRO A 7 43.24 -30.53 12.66
N SER A 8 43.48 -30.44 11.35
CA SER A 8 44.03 -29.22 10.73
C SER A 8 43.10 -28.04 10.96
N TRP A 9 43.63 -26.96 11.53
CA TRP A 9 42.88 -25.71 11.71
C TRP A 9 42.77 -24.99 10.36
N ASN A 10 41.55 -24.60 9.97
CA ASN A 10 41.30 -23.72 8.84
C ASN A 10 40.83 -22.37 9.36
N PRO A 11 41.50 -21.25 9.01
CA PRO A 11 41.00 -19.92 9.36
C PRO A 11 39.63 -19.69 8.73
N PRO A 12 38.70 -18.99 9.42
CA PRO A 12 37.48 -18.52 8.77
C PRO A 12 37.86 -17.60 7.61
N GLN A 13 37.45 -17.95 6.40
CA GLN A 13 37.60 -17.07 5.26
C GLN A 13 36.78 -15.81 5.54
N GLY A 14 37.46 -14.67 5.64
CA GLY A 14 36.81 -13.37 5.77
C GLY A 14 35.97 -13.13 4.52
N ASN A 15 34.66 -13.34 4.63
CA ASN A 15 33.77 -13.07 3.53
C ASN A 15 33.77 -11.56 3.28
N GLY A 16 34.10 -11.16 2.05
CA GLY A 16 33.90 -9.80 1.57
C GLY A 16 32.48 -9.33 1.93
N LYS A 17 32.35 -8.05 2.26
CA LYS A 17 31.06 -7.45 2.67
C LYS A 17 29.92 -7.96 1.79
N PRO A 18 28.77 -8.34 2.36
CA PRO A 18 27.64 -8.85 1.58
C PRO A 18 27.23 -7.82 0.52
N VAL A 19 27.07 -8.29 -0.72
CA VAL A 19 26.67 -7.44 -1.85
C VAL A 19 25.15 -7.33 -1.87
N LEU A 20 24.62 -6.12 -1.72
CA LEU A 20 23.19 -5.87 -1.82
C LEU A 20 22.70 -6.17 -3.24
N LYS A 21 21.69 -7.03 -3.35
CA LYS A 21 20.94 -7.24 -4.59
C LYS A 21 19.47 -6.90 -4.38
N LEU A 22 18.91 -6.07 -5.25
CA LEU A 22 17.49 -5.70 -5.23
C LEU A 22 16.77 -6.32 -6.42
N TYR A 23 15.51 -6.70 -6.22
CA TYR A 23 14.66 -7.13 -7.33
C TYR A 23 14.20 -5.90 -8.11
N ASN A 24 14.61 -5.78 -9.36
CA ASN A 24 14.23 -4.68 -10.23
C ASN A 24 13.00 -5.07 -11.04
N SER A 25 11.87 -4.40 -10.81
CA SER A 25 10.62 -4.66 -11.55
C SER A 25 10.73 -4.38 -13.06
N LEU A 26 11.67 -3.52 -13.49
CA LEU A 26 11.92 -3.22 -14.90
C LEU A 26 12.51 -4.43 -15.65
N THR A 27 13.49 -5.11 -15.04
CA THR A 27 14.19 -6.25 -15.65
C THR A 27 13.67 -7.60 -15.16
N ARG A 28 12.84 -7.59 -14.11
CA ARG A 28 12.28 -8.76 -13.42
C ARG A 28 13.33 -9.71 -12.84
N GLN A 29 14.49 -9.18 -12.48
CA GLN A 29 15.62 -9.95 -11.96
C GLN A 29 16.23 -9.31 -10.71
N LYS A 30 17.05 -10.07 -9.98
CA LYS A 30 17.82 -9.55 -8.85
C LYS A 30 19.14 -8.97 -9.35
N GLU A 31 19.31 -7.67 -9.21
CA GLU A 31 20.46 -6.92 -9.71
C GLU A 31 21.31 -6.41 -8.56
N VAL A 32 22.62 -6.28 -8.79
CA VAL A 32 23.51 -5.64 -7.82
C VAL A 32 23.11 -4.18 -7.70
N PHE A 33 22.85 -3.75 -6.48
CA PHE A 33 22.51 -2.36 -6.21
C PHE A 33 23.78 -1.51 -6.17
N VAL A 34 23.88 -0.55 -7.08
CA VAL A 34 24.99 0.41 -7.15
C VAL A 34 24.37 1.82 -7.11
N PRO A 35 24.63 2.63 -6.06
CA PRO A 35 24.13 3.99 -6.01
C PRO A 35 24.75 4.87 -7.09
N THR A 36 23.98 5.85 -7.58
CA THR A 36 24.43 6.78 -8.62
C THR A 36 25.51 7.76 -8.13
N SER A 37 25.55 8.06 -6.82
CA SER A 37 26.47 9.07 -6.26
C SER A 37 27.13 8.57 -4.97
N GLY A 38 28.20 7.79 -5.12
CA GLY A 38 28.99 7.28 -4.01
C GLY A 38 28.13 6.45 -3.05
N ASN A 39 28.04 6.88 -1.79
CA ASN A 39 27.24 6.20 -0.76
C ASN A 39 25.82 6.78 -0.58
N ARG A 40 25.45 7.80 -1.38
CA ARG A 40 24.14 8.46 -1.28
C ARG A 40 23.10 7.76 -2.17
N VAL A 41 21.97 7.42 -1.57
CA VAL A 41 20.82 6.82 -2.25
C VAL A 41 19.66 7.81 -2.20
N THR A 42 19.15 8.23 -3.35
CA THR A 42 17.89 8.99 -3.45
C THR A 42 16.75 8.01 -3.72
N TRP A 43 15.74 8.02 -2.86
CA TRP A 43 14.65 7.05 -2.92
C TRP A 43 13.31 7.75 -2.81
N TYR A 44 12.46 7.56 -3.82
CA TYR A 44 11.06 7.98 -3.81
C TYR A 44 10.10 6.80 -3.61
N SER A 45 9.02 7.01 -2.85
CA SER A 45 7.88 6.11 -2.76
C SER A 45 6.56 6.87 -2.90
N CYS A 46 5.57 6.26 -3.55
CA CYS A 46 4.23 6.82 -3.64
C CYS A 46 3.54 6.72 -2.28
N GLY A 47 3.09 7.87 -1.75
CA GLY A 47 2.28 7.94 -0.54
C GLY A 47 0.77 7.89 -0.81
N PRO A 48 -0.05 8.17 0.21
CA PRO A 48 -1.49 7.96 0.15
C PRO A 48 -2.21 9.10 -0.60
N THR A 49 -3.35 8.75 -1.19
CA THR A 49 -4.42 9.71 -1.50
C THR A 49 -5.28 9.91 -0.25
N VAL A 50 -5.26 11.11 0.32
CA VAL A 50 -5.85 11.39 1.65
C VAL A 50 -7.36 11.68 1.60
N TYR A 51 -8.12 10.85 0.90
CA TYR A 51 -9.58 10.97 0.82
C TYR A 51 -10.32 10.20 1.93
N ASP A 52 -9.66 9.25 2.59
CA ASP A 52 -10.26 8.41 3.64
C ASP A 52 -9.20 7.92 4.62
N ALA A 53 -9.64 7.27 5.70
CA ALA A 53 -8.76 6.59 6.64
C ALA A 53 -7.91 5.52 5.93
N SER A 54 -6.65 5.41 6.34
CA SER A 54 -5.75 4.38 5.81
C SER A 54 -6.14 2.98 6.29
N HIS A 55 -6.05 2.01 5.39
CA HIS A 55 -6.32 0.60 5.70
C HIS A 55 -5.02 -0.22 5.84
N MET A 56 -5.13 -1.47 6.30
CA MET A 56 -3.99 -2.37 6.51
C MET A 56 -3.08 -2.53 5.28
N GLY A 57 -3.63 -2.45 4.07
CA GLY A 57 -2.83 -2.45 2.84
C GLY A 57 -1.81 -1.29 2.76
N HIS A 58 -2.16 -0.08 3.21
CA HIS A 58 -1.22 1.04 3.29
C HIS A 58 -0.16 0.77 4.36
N ALA A 59 -0.59 0.35 5.55
CA ALA A 59 0.31 0.03 6.66
C ALA A 59 1.37 -1.00 6.26
N ARG A 60 0.96 -2.07 5.57
CA ARG A 60 1.87 -3.10 5.05
C ARG A 60 2.95 -2.47 4.16
N SER A 61 2.56 -1.64 3.19
CA SER A 61 3.51 -1.01 2.26
C SER A 61 4.49 -0.09 3.00
N TYR A 62 4.00 0.77 3.89
CA TYR A 62 4.86 1.73 4.60
C TYR A 62 5.81 1.04 5.58
N ILE A 63 5.35 0.00 6.27
CA ILE A 63 6.21 -0.82 7.14
C ILE A 63 7.27 -1.55 6.32
N THR A 64 6.90 -2.14 5.18
CA THR A 64 7.88 -2.80 4.30
C THR A 64 8.96 -1.82 3.84
N PHE A 65 8.59 -0.61 3.39
CA PHE A 65 9.58 0.39 2.98
C PHE A 65 10.42 0.91 4.14
N ASP A 66 9.85 1.06 5.34
CA ASP A 66 10.61 1.45 6.52
C ASP A 66 11.65 0.37 6.92
N ILE A 67 11.25 -0.91 6.91
CA ILE A 67 12.17 -2.03 7.18
C ILE A 67 13.30 -2.04 6.17
N LEU A 68 12.99 -1.92 4.87
CA LEU A 68 14.01 -1.90 3.82
C LEU A 68 14.96 -0.71 3.99
N ARG A 69 14.42 0.48 4.29
CA ARG A 69 15.23 1.68 4.56
C ARG A 69 16.19 1.46 5.72
N ARG A 70 15.71 0.90 6.85
CA ARG A 70 16.56 0.57 8.01
C ARG A 70 17.64 -0.45 7.66
N VAL A 71 17.31 -1.50 6.91
CA VAL A 71 18.30 -2.48 6.45
C VAL A 71 19.37 -1.82 5.58
N LEU A 72 18.99 -0.96 4.62
CA LEU A 72 19.95 -0.27 3.75
C LEU A 72 20.82 0.74 4.53
N THR A 73 20.26 1.45 5.50
CA THR A 73 21.01 2.41 6.33
C THR A 73 21.87 1.73 7.39
N ASP A 74 21.30 0.85 8.21
CA ASP A 74 21.95 0.35 9.42
C ASP A 74 22.86 -0.86 9.15
N TYR A 75 22.46 -1.73 8.22
CA TYR A 75 23.25 -2.93 7.89
C TYR A 75 24.24 -2.69 6.74
N PHE A 76 23.80 -2.03 5.67
CA PHE A 76 24.66 -1.76 4.51
C PHE A 76 25.37 -0.40 4.58
N GLY A 77 24.99 0.50 5.49
CA GLY A 77 25.67 1.77 5.70
C GLY A 77 25.36 2.86 4.67
N TYR A 78 24.29 2.74 3.89
CA TYR A 78 23.93 3.74 2.87
C TYR A 78 23.37 5.02 3.49
N ASN A 79 23.76 6.18 2.92
CA ASN A 79 23.15 7.46 3.24
C ASN A 79 21.89 7.67 2.40
N ILE A 80 20.72 7.39 2.99
CA ILE A 80 19.45 7.43 2.28
C ILE A 80 18.77 8.79 2.43
N PHE A 81 18.48 9.43 1.30
CA PHE A 81 17.53 10.53 1.18
C PHE A 81 16.20 9.98 0.67
N TYR A 82 15.27 9.75 1.59
CA TYR A 82 13.96 9.15 1.31
C TYR A 82 12.86 10.22 1.24
N VAL A 83 12.04 10.17 0.18
CA VAL A 83 10.91 11.08 -0.05
C VAL A 83 9.65 10.25 -0.31
N MET A 84 8.56 10.66 0.33
CA MET A 84 7.23 10.12 0.08
C MET A 84 6.26 11.28 -0.12
N ASN A 85 5.47 11.24 -1.20
CA ASN A 85 4.49 12.28 -1.46
C ASN A 85 3.22 12.11 -0.63
N ILE A 86 2.38 13.13 -0.61
CA ILE A 86 0.98 13.03 -0.21
C ILE A 86 0.16 13.50 -1.41
N THR A 87 -0.83 12.72 -1.82
CA THR A 87 -1.77 13.14 -2.86
C THR A 87 -2.94 13.83 -2.18
N ASP A 88 -2.91 15.16 -2.16
CA ASP A 88 -3.90 16.05 -1.58
C ASP A 88 -4.92 16.60 -2.60
N ILE A 89 -4.69 16.35 -3.90
CA ILE A 89 -5.62 16.68 -4.99
C ILE A 89 -5.86 15.42 -5.83
N ASP A 90 -7.10 14.93 -5.80
CA ASP A 90 -7.56 13.77 -6.58
C ASP A 90 -9.10 13.78 -6.69
N ASP A 91 -9.64 13.18 -7.75
CA ASP A 91 -11.08 12.97 -7.94
C ASP A 91 -11.76 12.31 -6.73
N LYS A 92 -11.07 11.38 -6.07
CA LYS A 92 -11.58 10.67 -4.89
C LYS A 92 -11.77 11.61 -3.70
N ILE A 93 -10.88 12.58 -3.53
CA ILE A 93 -10.95 13.59 -2.47
C ILE A 93 -12.18 14.48 -2.72
N ILE A 94 -12.32 14.99 -3.95
CA ILE A 94 -13.46 15.83 -4.34
C ILE A 94 -14.79 15.09 -4.14
N LYS A 95 -14.86 13.83 -4.59
CA LYS A 95 -16.07 13.00 -4.44
C LYS A 95 -16.40 12.74 -2.97
N ARG A 96 -15.42 12.40 -2.13
CA ARG A 96 -15.67 12.15 -0.70
C ARG A 96 -16.10 13.42 0.03
N ALA A 97 -15.46 14.56 -0.23
CA ALA A 97 -15.85 15.84 0.36
C ALA A 97 -17.33 16.17 0.06
N ARG A 98 -17.75 15.99 -1.20
CA ARG A 98 -19.15 16.19 -1.60
C ARG A 98 -20.10 15.20 -0.91
N GLN A 99 -19.72 13.94 -0.80
CA GLN A 99 -20.52 12.92 -0.11
C GLN A 99 -20.74 13.30 1.36
N ASN A 100 -19.68 13.67 2.07
CA ASN A 100 -19.76 14.06 3.47
C ASN A 100 -20.66 15.30 3.65
N TYR A 101 -20.50 16.32 2.81
CA TYR A 101 -21.35 17.51 2.84
C TYR A 101 -22.84 17.18 2.64
N LEU A 102 -23.17 16.36 1.65
CA LEU A 102 -24.55 15.98 1.37
C LEU A 102 -25.15 15.14 2.52
N TYR A 103 -24.35 14.26 3.11
CA TYR A 103 -24.77 13.45 4.25
C TYR A 103 -25.03 14.29 5.50
N GLU A 104 -24.14 15.22 5.83
CA GLU A 104 -24.33 16.15 6.95
C GLU A 104 -25.56 17.03 6.75
N LYS A 105 -25.80 17.49 5.52
CA LYS A 105 -27.00 18.25 5.18
C LYS A 105 -28.28 17.41 5.40
N TYR A 106 -28.31 16.17 4.91
CA TYR A 106 -29.44 15.26 5.08
C TYR A 106 -29.76 15.00 6.56
N ILE A 107 -28.75 14.82 7.41
CA ILE A 107 -28.95 14.67 8.86
C ILE A 107 -29.58 15.93 9.47
N LYS A 108 -29.09 17.12 9.10
CA LYS A 108 -29.58 18.39 9.67
C LYS A 108 -31.04 18.68 9.32
N GLU A 109 -31.55 18.13 8.23
CA GLU A 109 -32.94 18.30 7.80
C GLU A 109 -33.94 17.52 8.66
N ASN A 110 -33.49 16.65 9.58
CA ASN A 110 -34.32 15.94 10.57
C ASN A 110 -35.57 15.26 9.95
N HIS A 111 -35.37 14.52 8.86
CA HIS A 111 -36.45 13.78 8.20
C HIS A 111 -37.13 12.78 9.14
N ASN A 112 -38.44 12.58 8.96
CA ASN A 112 -39.19 11.56 9.68
C ASN A 112 -38.86 10.15 9.16
N LEU A 113 -39.23 9.13 9.94
CA LEU A 113 -38.93 7.74 9.61
C LEU A 113 -39.51 7.30 8.25
N GLU A 114 -40.72 7.74 7.92
CA GLU A 114 -41.36 7.41 6.65
C GLU A 114 -40.53 7.90 5.45
N LYS A 115 -40.04 9.13 5.52
CA LYS A 115 -39.19 9.71 4.47
C LYS A 115 -37.86 8.99 4.33
N VAL A 116 -37.22 8.63 5.45
CA VAL A 116 -35.96 7.87 5.44
C VAL A 116 -36.16 6.48 4.82
N ILE A 117 -37.28 5.82 5.12
CA ILE A 117 -37.63 4.52 4.53
C ILE A 117 -37.85 4.66 3.01
N ASP A 118 -38.57 5.69 2.58
CA ASP A 118 -38.82 5.97 1.16
C ASP A 118 -37.52 6.22 0.38
N ASP A 119 -36.65 7.10 0.90
CA ASP A 119 -35.35 7.39 0.31
C ASP A 119 -34.47 6.13 0.23
N SER A 120 -34.49 5.29 1.27
CA SER A 120 -33.74 4.02 1.31
C SER A 120 -34.22 3.04 0.23
N LYS A 121 -35.54 2.94 0.01
CA LYS A 121 -36.11 2.12 -1.07
C LYS A 121 -35.69 2.62 -2.44
N GLN A 122 -35.74 3.93 -2.66
CA GLN A 122 -35.32 4.54 -3.92
C GLN A 122 -33.83 4.28 -4.22
N VAL A 123 -32.97 4.34 -3.19
CA VAL A 123 -31.55 4.00 -3.32
C VAL A 123 -31.35 2.54 -3.70
N LEU A 124 -32.09 1.60 -3.10
CA LEU A 124 -32.04 0.17 -3.42
C LEU A 124 -32.49 -0.12 -4.86
N GLU A 125 -33.54 0.54 -5.34
CA GLU A 125 -34.00 0.42 -6.73
C GLU A 125 -32.93 0.92 -7.71
N ASN A 126 -32.33 2.07 -7.42
CA ASN A 126 -31.24 2.64 -8.21
C ASN A 126 -30.02 1.72 -8.27
N LEU A 127 -29.63 1.14 -7.12
CA LEU A 127 -28.54 0.18 -7.05
C LEU A 127 -28.85 -1.09 -7.86
N SER A 128 -30.05 -1.64 -7.70
CA SER A 128 -30.53 -2.81 -8.45
C SER A 128 -30.50 -2.58 -9.97
N SER A 129 -30.95 -1.41 -10.40
CA SER A 129 -30.85 -0.94 -11.80
C SER A 129 -29.40 -0.92 -12.30
N LYS A 130 -28.48 -0.41 -11.48
CA LYS A 130 -27.06 -0.33 -11.81
C LYS A 130 -26.40 -1.70 -11.90
N VAL A 131 -26.78 -2.65 -11.04
CA VAL A 131 -26.30 -4.04 -11.09
C VAL A 131 -26.73 -4.71 -12.40
N LYS A 132 -28.01 -4.56 -12.77
CA LYS A 132 -28.54 -5.12 -14.03
C LYS A 132 -27.82 -4.59 -15.27
N LYS A 133 -27.38 -3.34 -15.25
CA LYS A 133 -26.68 -2.66 -16.35
C LYS A 133 -25.16 -2.90 -16.37
N ALA A 134 -24.59 -3.53 -15.35
CA ALA A 134 -23.15 -3.77 -15.29
C ALA A 134 -22.75 -4.85 -16.31
N ALA A 135 -21.96 -4.47 -17.32
CA ALA A 135 -21.47 -5.38 -18.36
C ALA A 135 -20.24 -6.21 -17.91
N ASP A 136 -19.39 -5.63 -17.05
CA ASP A 136 -18.19 -6.29 -16.55
C ASP A 136 -18.54 -7.36 -15.49
N PRO A 137 -18.11 -8.63 -15.67
CA PRO A 137 -18.48 -9.74 -14.79
C PRO A 137 -18.04 -9.55 -13.34
N ASP A 138 -16.81 -9.07 -13.12
CA ASP A 138 -16.24 -8.90 -11.78
C ASP A 138 -16.96 -7.78 -11.02
N LYS A 139 -17.22 -6.67 -11.72
CA LYS A 139 -17.96 -5.54 -11.18
C LYS A 139 -19.42 -5.89 -10.90
N LYS A 140 -20.04 -6.71 -11.76
CA LYS A 140 -21.40 -7.22 -11.53
C LYS A 140 -21.44 -8.09 -10.28
N HIS A 141 -20.51 -9.04 -10.15
CA HIS A 141 -20.39 -9.90 -8.97
C HIS A 141 -20.15 -9.10 -7.68
N MET A 142 -19.30 -8.07 -7.73
CA MET A 142 -19.08 -7.16 -6.60
C MET A 142 -20.37 -6.45 -6.18
N TYR A 143 -21.15 -5.93 -7.13
CA TYR A 143 -22.42 -5.27 -6.81
C TYR A 143 -23.49 -6.24 -6.30
N GLU A 144 -23.56 -7.46 -6.83
CA GLU A 144 -24.48 -8.50 -6.34
C GLU A 144 -24.18 -8.86 -4.87
N LYS A 145 -22.90 -8.92 -4.48
CA LYS A 145 -22.49 -9.09 -3.09
C LYS A 145 -22.89 -7.92 -2.18
N LEU A 146 -22.99 -6.71 -2.72
CA LEU A 146 -23.44 -5.54 -1.95
C LEU A 146 -24.95 -5.54 -1.72
N LEU A 147 -25.74 -6.10 -2.65
CA LEU A 147 -27.20 -6.23 -2.49
C LEU A 147 -27.62 -7.35 -1.55
N THR A 148 -26.75 -8.36 -1.36
CA THR A 148 -27.04 -9.56 -0.57
C THR A 148 -26.44 -9.51 0.85
N ARG A 149 -25.73 -8.43 1.19
CA ARG A 149 -25.25 -8.13 2.55
C ARG A 149 -26.31 -7.37 3.34
#